data_AF-A0A7W1H7Q8-F1
#
_entry.id   AF-A0A7W1H7Q8-F1
#
_cell.length_a   1.000
_cell.length_b   1.000
_cell.length_c   1.000
_cell.angle_alpha   90.00
_cell.angle_beta   90.00
_cell.angle_gamma   90.00
#
_symmetry.space_group_name_H-M   'P 1'
#
loop_
_entity.id
_entity.type
_entity.pdbx_description
1 polymer ?
#
loop_
_entity_poly.entity_id
_entity_poly.type
_entity_poly.pdbx_seq_one_letter_code
_entity_poly.pdbx_strand_id
1 'polypeptide(L)'
;MTSPPGTSGCVSLLRDVSRRLTHEVNNAANGVAVNLEVVRSRLGPETTNSIAPFAERAAAQLDALTELQDMLRSLIQLTIDSIDDDRLSCGLSSSGDAFEITFPGAVIARPLPAGRAERAPIRLRNSPHGVILSVPRNSPSSE
;
A
#
# COMPACT_ATOMS: atom_id res chain seq x y z
N MET A 1 -22.40 19.72 13.03
CA MET A 1 -21.68 18.67 13.80
C MET A 1 -22.12 17.33 13.22
N THR A 2 -21.39 16.82 12.24
CA THR A 2 -21.63 15.51 11.63
C THR A 2 -21.10 14.44 12.58
N SER A 3 -21.94 13.49 12.97
CA SER A 3 -21.55 12.34 13.79
C SER A 3 -20.27 11.69 13.25
N PRO A 4 -19.36 11.20 14.11
CA PRO A 4 -18.25 10.39 13.64
C PRO A 4 -18.81 9.20 12.84
N PRO A 5 -18.19 8.83 11.71
CA PRO A 5 -18.62 7.63 11.00
C PRO A 5 -18.58 6.48 11.99
N GLY A 6 -19.71 5.80 12.16
CA GLY A 6 -19.78 4.63 13.02
C GLY A 6 -18.74 3.59 12.61
N THR A 7 -18.41 2.66 13.50
CA THR A 7 -17.41 1.59 13.31
C THR A 7 -17.56 0.85 11.97
N SER A 8 -18.77 0.80 11.41
CA SER A 8 -19.07 0.27 10.07
C SER A 8 -18.34 0.99 8.92
N GLY A 9 -18.14 2.30 9.02
CA GLY A 9 -17.41 3.09 8.02
C GLY A 9 -15.90 2.82 8.01
N CYS A 10 -15.33 2.52 9.18
CA CYS A 10 -13.94 2.09 9.30
C CYS A 10 -13.69 0.75 8.60
N VAL A 11 -14.57 -0.22 8.85
CA VAL A 11 -14.44 -1.56 8.28
C VAL A 11 -14.55 -1.54 6.76
N SER A 12 -15.46 -0.73 6.18
CA SER A 12 -15.55 -0.58 4.72
C SER A 12 -14.27 0.02 4.14
N LEU A 13 -13.71 1.05 4.77
CA LEU A 13 -12.49 1.70 4.30
C LEU A 13 -11.28 0.76 4.39
N LEU A 14 -11.14 0.01 5.48
CA LEU A 14 -10.10 -1.02 5.62
C LEU A 14 -10.21 -2.10 4.54
N ARG A 15 -11.44 -2.54 4.23
CA ARG A 15 -11.69 -3.53 3.16
C ARG A 15 -11.27 -2.98 1.79
N ASP A 16 -11.61 -1.72 1.49
CA ASP A 16 -11.23 -1.08 0.23
C ASP A 16 -9.71 -0.90 0.11
N VAL A 17 -9.05 -0.48 1.19
CA VAL A 17 -7.59 -0.37 1.25
C VAL A 17 -6.94 -1.73 1.04
N SER A 18 -7.42 -2.76 1.74
CA SER A 18 -6.90 -4.13 1.61
C SER A 18 -7.05 -4.65 0.18
N ARG A 19 -8.20 -4.43 -0.44
CA ARG A 19 -8.44 -4.81 -1.85
C ARG A 19 -7.46 -4.11 -2.80
N ARG A 20 -7.25 -2.80 -2.62
CA ARG A 20 -6.30 -2.02 -3.43
C ARG A 20 -4.86 -2.48 -3.23
N LEU A 21 -4.41 -2.69 -1.98
CA LEU A 21 -3.06 -3.19 -1.71
C LEU A 21 -2.83 -4.57 -2.34
N THR A 22 -3.80 -5.49 -2.20
CA THR A 22 -3.71 -6.81 -2.84
C THR A 22 -3.62 -6.70 -4.36
N HIS A 23 -4.38 -5.79 -4.98
CA HIS A 23 -4.29 -5.52 -6.41
C HIS A 23 -2.90 -5.03 -6.82
N GLU A 24 -2.33 -4.06 -6.10
CA GLU A 24 -0.99 -3.55 -6.37
C GLU A 24 0.10 -4.62 -6.17
N VAL A 25 -0.03 -5.46 -5.13
CA VAL A 25 0.86 -6.61 -4.90
C VAL A 25 0.84 -7.55 -6.09
N ASN A 26 -0.35 -7.91 -6.58
CA ASN A 26 -0.50 -8.78 -7.75
C ASN A 26 0.10 -8.15 -9.01
N ASN A 27 -0.12 -6.84 -9.22
CA ASN A 27 0.44 -6.12 -10.35
C ASN A 27 1.97 -6.10 -10.33
N ALA A 28 2.58 -5.81 -9.18
CA ALA A 28 4.02 -5.83 -9.02
C ALA A 28 4.59 -7.23 -9.24
N ALA A 29 3.97 -8.27 -8.65
CA ALA A 29 4.38 -9.67 -8.83
C ALA A 29 4.30 -10.12 -10.30
N ASN A 30 3.22 -9.78 -11.00
CA ASN A 30 3.08 -10.05 -12.43
C ASN A 30 4.14 -9.31 -13.25
N GLY A 31 4.43 -8.05 -12.90
CA GLY A 31 5.51 -7.27 -13.51
C GLY A 31 6.87 -7.94 -13.36
N VAL A 32 7.20 -8.44 -12.18
CA VAL A 32 8.43 -9.23 -11.94
C VAL A 32 8.45 -10.47 -12.83
N ALA A 33 7.39 -11.28 -12.79
CA ALA A 33 7.32 -12.54 -13.53
C ALA A 33 7.49 -12.34 -15.05
N VAL A 34 6.78 -11.37 -15.63
CA VAL A 34 6.86 -11.07 -17.07
C VAL A 34 8.25 -10.60 -17.47
N ASN A 35 8.85 -9.68 -16.72
CA ASN A 35 10.19 -9.19 -17.05
C ASN A 35 11.25 -10.29 -16.93
N LEU A 36 11.17 -11.17 -15.90
CA LEU A 36 12.07 -12.31 -15.76
C LEU A 36 11.89 -13.36 -16.86
N GLU A 37 10.66 -13.58 -17.33
CA GLU A 37 10.40 -14.47 -18.47
C GLU A 37 11.01 -13.93 -19.78
N VAL A 38 10.95 -12.61 -19.99
CA VAL A 38 11.64 -11.96 -21.12
C VAL A 38 13.15 -12.11 -21.00
N VAL A 39 13.72 -11.94 -19.81
CA VAL A 39 15.15 -12.20 -19.57
C VAL A 39 15.46 -13.65 -19.93
N ARG A 40 14.73 -14.61 -19.37
CA ARG A 40 14.93 -16.05 -19.59
C ARG A 40 14.87 -16.44 -21.06
N SER A 41 13.88 -15.96 -21.80
CA SER A 41 13.68 -16.26 -23.23
C SER A 41 14.74 -15.64 -24.15
N ARG A 42 15.41 -14.57 -23.71
CA ARG A 42 16.42 -13.84 -24.49
C ARG A 42 17.85 -14.18 -24.09
N LEU A 43 18.07 -15.01 -23.08
CA LEU A 43 19.39 -15.52 -22.70
C LEU A 43 19.92 -16.42 -23.83
N GLY A 44 20.72 -15.82 -24.71
CA GLY A 44 21.43 -16.46 -25.81
C GLY A 44 22.77 -15.75 -26.08
N PRO A 45 23.64 -16.33 -26.92
CA PRO A 45 25.03 -15.89 -27.07
C PRO A 45 25.22 -14.44 -27.57
N GLU A 46 24.21 -13.84 -28.21
CA GLU A 46 24.34 -12.60 -29.00
C GLU A 46 23.47 -11.42 -28.47
N THR A 47 22.79 -11.54 -27.32
CA THR A 47 21.64 -10.67 -26.97
C THR A 47 21.75 -9.85 -25.68
N THR A 48 22.95 -9.67 -25.13
CA THR A 48 23.20 -9.02 -23.81
C THR A 48 22.60 -7.62 -23.69
N ASN A 49 22.71 -6.77 -24.71
CA ASN A 49 22.21 -5.38 -24.65
C ASN A 49 20.67 -5.27 -24.65
N SER A 50 19.95 -6.33 -25.01
CA SER A 50 18.47 -6.33 -25.08
C SER A 50 17.78 -6.77 -23.79
N ILE A 51 18.55 -7.25 -22.80
CA ILE A 51 18.05 -7.88 -21.56
C ILE A 51 18.07 -6.90 -20.38
N ALA A 52 19.07 -6.01 -20.32
CA ALA A 52 19.29 -5.11 -19.19
C ALA A 52 18.04 -4.30 -18.78
N PRO A 53 17.27 -3.69 -19.70
CA PRO A 53 16.06 -2.93 -19.30
C PRO A 53 14.98 -3.80 -18.65
N PHE A 54 14.89 -5.09 -18.99
CA PHE A 54 13.93 -6.01 -18.36
C PHE A 54 14.40 -6.44 -16.98
N ALA A 55 15.69 -6.72 -16.82
CA ALA A 55 16.27 -7.02 -15.51
C ALA A 55 16.13 -5.85 -14.52
N GLU A 56 16.40 -4.62 -14.98
CA GLU A 56 16.22 -3.40 -14.17
C GLU A 56 14.76 -3.19 -13.77
N ARG A 57 13.82 -3.38 -14.70
CA ARG A 57 12.38 -3.30 -14.40
C ARG A 57 11.94 -4.39 -13.43
N ALA A 58 12.43 -5.63 -13.58
CA ALA A 58 12.14 -6.71 -12.65
C ALA A 58 12.62 -6.37 -11.24
N ALA A 59 13.84 -5.83 -11.10
CA ALA A 59 14.38 -5.39 -9.82
C ALA A 59 13.52 -4.28 -9.20
N ALA A 60 13.18 -3.25 -9.96
CA ALA A 60 12.33 -2.16 -9.48
C ALA A 60 10.92 -2.63 -9.06
N GLN A 61 10.33 -3.59 -9.79
CA GLN A 61 9.03 -4.17 -9.43
C GLN A 61 9.12 -5.09 -8.20
N LEU A 62 10.26 -5.76 -7.99
CA LEU A 62 10.51 -6.57 -6.80
C LEU A 62 10.67 -5.70 -5.54
N ASP A 63 11.35 -4.56 -5.67
CA ASP A 63 11.44 -3.56 -4.60
C ASP A 63 10.04 -3.06 -4.23
N ALA A 64 9.23 -2.67 -5.23
CA ALA A 64 7.85 -2.23 -5.01
C ALA A 64 6.97 -3.32 -4.38
N LEU A 65 7.11 -4.57 -4.81
CA LEU A 65 6.40 -5.72 -4.24
C LEU A 65 6.75 -5.89 -2.74
N THR A 66 8.02 -5.76 -2.39
CA THR A 66 8.48 -5.86 -1.00
C THR A 66 7.91 -4.75 -0.13
N GLU A 67 7.90 -3.50 -0.63
CA GLU A 67 7.30 -2.37 0.07
C GLU A 67 5.79 -2.55 0.29
N LEU A 68 5.06 -3.03 -0.73
CA LEU A 68 3.63 -3.31 -0.64
C LEU A 68 3.31 -4.45 0.33
N GLN A 69 4.14 -5.49 0.36
CA GLN A 69 4.00 -6.59 1.33
C GLN A 69 4.23 -6.11 2.76
N ASP A 70 5.27 -5.31 3.00
CA ASP A 70 5.52 -4.71 4.31
C ASP A 70 4.36 -3.80 4.75
N MET A 71 3.79 -3.04 3.82
CA MET A 71 2.61 -2.20 4.06
C MET A 71 1.39 -3.03 4.44
N LEU A 72 1.09 -4.07 3.68
CA LEU A 72 -0.03 -4.97 3.95
C LEU A 72 0.13 -5.68 5.30
N ARG A 73 1.32 -6.20 5.60
CA ARG A 73 1.63 -6.83 6.90
C ARG A 73 1.41 -5.86 8.06
N SER A 74 1.92 -4.63 7.93
CA SER A 74 1.75 -3.60 8.95
C SER A 74 0.28 -3.25 9.15
N LEU A 75 -0.49 -3.11 8.08
CA LEU A 75 -1.92 -2.83 8.15
C LEU A 75 -2.69 -3.95 8.86
N ILE A 76 -2.40 -5.20 8.54
CA ILE A 76 -3.03 -6.37 9.18
C ILE A 76 -2.74 -6.35 10.68
N GLN A 77 -1.47 -6.17 11.08
CA GLN A 77 -1.07 -6.14 12.49
C GLN A 77 -1.78 -5.02 13.24
N LEU A 78 -1.74 -3.80 12.71
CA LEU A 78 -2.40 -2.62 13.30
C LEU A 78 -3.91 -2.84 13.46
N THR A 79 -4.53 -3.48 12.46
CA THR A 79 -5.97 -3.76 12.48
C THR A 79 -6.31 -4.79 13.54
N ILE A 80 -5.54 -5.88 13.67
CA ILE A 80 -5.74 -6.90 14.71
C ILE A 80 -5.60 -6.25 16.10
N ASP A 81 -4.49 -5.57 16.34
CA ASP A 81 -4.20 -4.96 17.65
C ASP A 81 -5.25 -3.92 18.06
N SER A 82 -5.83 -3.19 17.09
CA SER A 82 -6.81 -2.14 17.38
C SER A 82 -8.25 -2.63 17.45
N ILE A 83 -8.57 -3.80 16.86
CA ILE A 83 -9.88 -4.45 17.02
C ILE A 83 -10.01 -4.99 18.44
N ASP A 84 -8.95 -5.60 18.98
CA ASP A 84 -8.96 -6.14 20.35
C ASP A 84 -9.20 -5.04 21.39
N ASP A 85 -8.78 -3.82 21.10
CA ASP A 85 -8.90 -2.65 21.97
C ASP A 85 -10.13 -1.76 21.71
N ASP A 86 -10.94 -2.03 20.68
CA ASP A 86 -12.07 -1.19 20.19
C ASP A 86 -11.69 0.29 20.00
N ARG A 87 -10.46 0.54 19.53
CA ARG A 87 -9.84 1.88 19.48
C ARG A 87 -9.81 2.53 18.11
N LEU A 88 -10.28 1.84 17.07
CA LEU A 88 -10.24 2.36 15.70
C LEU A 88 -11.14 3.59 15.55
N SER A 89 -10.57 4.67 15.02
CA SER A 89 -11.35 5.85 14.64
C SER A 89 -11.07 6.21 13.19
N CYS A 90 -12.12 6.61 12.48
CA CYS A 90 -12.02 7.01 11.09
C CYS A 90 -12.67 8.36 10.87
N GLY A 91 -12.16 9.11 9.90
CA GLY A 91 -12.65 10.43 9.58
C GLY A 91 -12.16 10.90 8.23
N LEU A 92 -12.52 12.13 7.91
CA LEU A 92 -11.89 12.86 6.83
C LEU A 92 -10.68 13.61 7.42
N SER A 93 -9.60 13.66 6.65
CA SER A 93 -8.48 14.57 6.90
C SER A 93 -8.97 16.01 7.06
N SER A 94 -8.18 16.84 7.75
CA SER A 94 -8.51 18.27 7.93
C SER A 94 -8.66 19.04 6.61
N SER A 95 -7.94 18.62 5.58
CA SER A 95 -8.03 19.13 4.20
C SER A 95 -9.23 18.58 3.43
N GLY A 96 -9.84 17.48 3.88
CA GLY A 96 -10.99 16.85 3.25
C GLY A 96 -10.68 16.09 1.95
N ASP A 97 -9.41 15.92 1.60
CA ASP A 97 -8.90 15.28 0.38
C ASP A 97 -8.62 13.78 0.56
N ALA A 98 -8.43 13.33 1.81
CA ALA A 98 -8.25 11.93 2.17
C ALA A 98 -9.20 11.49 3.29
N PHE A 99 -9.57 10.21 3.28
CA PHE A 99 -10.06 9.50 4.45
C PHE A 99 -8.89 9.07 5.32
N GLU A 100 -9.05 9.13 6.64
CA GLU A 100 -8.03 8.76 7.61
C GLU A 100 -8.58 7.70 8.56
N ILE A 101 -7.75 6.69 8.85
CA ILE A 101 -7.95 5.74 9.92
C ILE A 101 -6.84 5.94 10.92
N THR A 102 -7.19 6.20 12.18
CA THR A 102 -6.25 6.31 13.28
C THR A 102 -6.25 5.00 14.06
N PHE A 103 -5.05 4.48 14.30
CA PHE A 103 -4.75 3.34 15.18
C PHE A 103 -4.10 3.91 16.45
N PRO A 104 -4.88 4.21 17.50
CA PRO A 104 -4.38 4.95 18.65
C PRO A 104 -3.30 4.18 19.42
N GLY A 105 -2.23 4.87 19.80
CA GLY A 105 -1.13 4.26 20.56
C GLY A 105 -0.25 3.27 19.78
N ALA A 106 -0.60 2.97 18.53
CA ALA A 106 0.22 2.13 17.68
C ALA A 106 1.46 2.87 17.16
N VAL A 107 2.51 2.12 16.82
CA VAL A 107 3.74 2.63 16.22
C VAL A 107 4.17 1.69 15.10
N ILE A 108 4.45 2.23 13.92
CA ILE A 108 5.14 1.47 12.87
C ILE A 108 6.65 1.64 13.03
N ALA A 109 7.35 0.51 13.17
CA ALA A 109 8.80 0.47 13.37
C ALA A 109 9.61 1.09 12.22
N ARG A 110 9.06 1.03 11.00
CA ARG A 110 9.61 1.68 9.82
C ARG A 110 8.53 2.56 9.22
N PRO A 111 8.79 3.87 8.99
CA PRO A 111 7.93 4.67 8.14
C PRO A 111 7.85 3.96 6.80
N LEU A 112 6.66 3.47 6.45
CA LEU A 112 6.45 2.91 5.12
C LEU A 112 6.63 4.07 4.15
N PRO A 113 7.47 3.91 3.11
CA PRO A 113 7.75 5.01 2.20
C PRO A 113 6.42 5.53 1.65
N ALA A 114 6.19 6.84 1.80
CA ALA A 114 5.27 7.56 0.93
C ALA A 114 5.86 7.37 -0.48
N GLY A 115 5.32 6.40 -1.21
CA GLY A 115 6.10 5.65 -2.21
C GLY A 115 6.94 6.51 -3.16
N ARG A 116 8.07 5.95 -3.60
CA ARG A 116 8.75 6.43 -4.83
C ARG A 116 7.86 6.33 -6.07
N ALA A 117 6.75 5.61 -5.97
CA ALA A 117 5.65 5.79 -6.88
C ALA A 117 4.93 7.09 -6.54
N GLU A 118 5.09 8.13 -7.38
CA GLU A 118 4.24 9.34 -7.41
C GLU A 118 2.72 9.04 -7.47
N ARG A 119 2.34 7.77 -7.54
CA ARG A 119 0.98 7.23 -7.62
C ARG A 119 0.55 6.37 -6.45
N ALA A 120 1.35 6.11 -5.43
CA ALA A 120 0.89 5.28 -4.31
C ALA A 120 -0.12 6.08 -3.46
N PRO A 121 -1.43 5.79 -3.54
CA PRO A 121 -2.44 6.64 -2.93
C PRO A 121 -2.50 6.42 -1.43
N ILE A 122 -2.16 5.23 -0.94
CA ILE A 122 -2.31 4.86 0.46
C ILE A 122 -1.04 5.20 1.24
N ARG A 123 -1.18 5.90 2.36
CA ARG A 123 -0.06 6.32 3.21
C ARG A 123 -0.27 5.90 4.65
N LEU A 124 0.76 5.30 5.25
CA LEU A 124 0.82 5.02 6.69
C LEU A 124 1.88 5.92 7.32
N ARG A 125 1.51 6.69 8.34
CA ARG A 125 2.43 7.59 9.06
C ARG A 125 2.28 7.47 10.55
N ASN A 126 3.38 7.63 11.28
CA ASN A 126 3.33 7.87 12.72
C ASN A 126 2.80 9.28 13.01
N SER A 127 2.03 9.42 14.08
CA SER A 127 1.52 10.67 14.62
C SER A 127 1.63 10.67 16.14
N PRO A 128 1.52 11.83 16.81
CA PRO A 128 1.51 11.89 18.28
C PRO A 128 0.41 11.05 18.93
N HIS A 129 -0.65 10.72 18.19
CA HIS A 129 -1.81 9.98 18.70
C HIS A 129 -1.81 8.50 18.29
N GLY A 130 -0.80 8.03 17.55
CA GLY A 130 -0.73 6.67 17.01
C GLY A 130 -0.41 6.66 15.52
N VAL A 131 -0.80 5.60 14.81
CA VAL A 131 -0.58 5.50 13.35
C VAL A 131 -1.80 6.03 12.60
N ILE A 132 -1.57 6.81 11.53
CA ILE A 132 -2.61 7.28 10.62
C ILE A 132 -2.42 6.64 9.25
N LEU A 133 -3.45 5.93 8.80
CA LEU A 133 -3.61 5.49 7.42
C LEU A 133 -4.43 6.53 6.66
N SER A 134 -3.87 7.12 5.61
CA SER A 134 -4.58 8.06 4.74
C SER A 134 -4.84 7.46 3.37
N VAL A 135 -6.06 7.66 2.88
CA VAL A 135 -6.58 7.16 1.60
C VAL A 135 -7.22 8.32 0.84
N PRO A 136 -6.65 8.79 -0.29
CA PRO A 136 -7.18 9.86 -1.10
C PRO A 136 -8.59 9.54 -1.58
N ARG A 137 -9.49 10.52 -1.46
CA ARG A 137 -10.87 10.40 -1.94
C ARG A 137 -10.96 10.23 -3.45
N ASN A 138 -10.03 10.86 -4.18
CA ASN A 138 -9.95 10.82 -5.63
C ASN A 138 -8.99 9.74 -6.14
N SER A 139 -8.80 8.65 -5.40
CA SER A 139 -8.10 7.51 -5.97
C SER A 139 -8.94 7.01 -7.14
N PRO A 140 -8.51 7.14 -8.41
CA PRO A 140 -9.29 6.60 -9.51
C PRO A 140 -9.47 5.12 -9.22
N SER A 141 -10.72 4.68 -9.14
CA SER A 141 -11.03 3.27 -9.24
C SER A 141 -10.44 2.83 -10.58
N SER A 142 -9.36 2.07 -10.55
CA SER A 142 -8.86 1.40 -11.75
C SER A 142 -9.95 0.40 -12.16
N GLU A 143 -10.85 0.83 -13.04
CA GLU A 143 -11.54 -0.04 -14.00
C GLU A 143 -10.56 -0.46 -15.10
#